data_AF-A0A098M3P8-F1
#
_entry.id   AF-A0A098M3P8-F1
#
_cell.length_a   1.000
_cell.length_b   1.000
_cell.length_c   1.000
_cell.angle_alpha   90.00
_cell.angle_beta   90.00
_cell.angle_gamma   90.00
#
_symmetry.space_group_name_H-M   'P 1'
#
loop_
_entity.id
_entity.type
_entity.pdbx_description
1 polymer ?
#
loop_
_entity_poly.entity_id
_entity_poly.type
_entity_poly.pdbx_seq_one_letter_code
_entity_poly.pdbx_strand_id
1 'polypeptide(L)' 'MENEVHKLSPLLRKILHVLSCFGSYLIALGVCWMVQIFTIGLIPLVQRPKVLGLPIYFFVSLIIAHFIVRKYVKINSPYE' A
#
# COMPACT_ATOMS: atom_id res chain seq x y z
N MET A 1 -5.62 5.35 25.60
CA MET A 1 -5.38 6.27 24.46
C MET A 1 -6.68 6.83 23.87
N GLU A 2 -7.85 6.23 24.11
CA GLU A 2 -9.14 6.69 23.54
C GLU A 2 -9.60 8.08 24.01
N ASN A 3 -9.23 8.49 25.23
CA ASN A 3 -9.73 9.73 25.85
C ASN A 3 -9.19 11.04 25.24
N GLU A 4 -8.10 10.98 24.46
CA GLU A 4 -7.48 12.16 23.81
C GLU A 4 -8.09 12.41 22.42
N VAL A 5 -8.46 11.34 21.71
CA VAL A 5 -8.95 11.40 20.32
C VAL A 5 -10.35 12.02 20.24
N HIS A 6 -11.18 11.82 21.27
CA HIS A 6 -12.52 12.44 21.37
C HIS A 6 -12.51 13.96 21.58
N LYS A 7 -11.37 14.54 21.98
CA LYS A 7 -11.22 16.00 22.11
C LYS A 7 -10.87 16.69 20.79
N LEU A 8 -10.55 15.93 19.74
CA LEU A 8 -10.26 16.51 18.43
C LEU A 8 -11.54 16.96 17.73
N SER A 9 -11.43 18.05 16.96
CA SER A 9 -12.51 18.48 16.09
C SER A 9 -12.87 17.36 15.09
N PRO A 10 -14.16 17.19 14.75
CA PRO A 10 -14.62 16.10 13.89
C PRO A 10 -13.94 16.12 12.51
N LEU A 11 -13.60 17.32 12.00
CA LEU A 11 -12.82 17.49 10.77
C LEU A 11 -11.40 16.98 10.91
N LEU A 12 -10.69 17.33 11.99
CA LEU A 12 -9.32 16.90 12.21
C LEU A 12 -9.24 15.38 12.40
N ARG A 13 -10.21 14.80 13.11
CA ARG A 13 -10.34 13.33 13.25
C ARG A 13 -10.49 12.63 11.90
N LYS A 14 -11.33 13.18 11.01
CA LYS A 14 -11.53 12.64 9.65
C LYS A 14 -10.27 12.73 8.79
N ILE A 15 -9.55 13.85 8.86
CA ILE A 15 -8.29 14.04 8.13
C ILE A 15 -7.23 13.03 8.61
N LEU A 16 -7.07 12.89 9.93
CA LEU A 16 -6.13 11.93 10.52
C LEU A 16 -6.51 10.48 10.20
N HIS A 17 -7.81 10.17 10.18
CA HIS A 17 -8.29 8.86 9.77
C HIS A 17 -7.89 8.55 8.32
N VAL A 18 -8.15 9.48 7.38
CA VAL A 18 -7.79 9.31 5.96
C VAL A 18 -6.27 9.20 5.80
N LEU A 19 -5.51 10.04 6.49
CA LEU A 19 -4.05 10.02 6.42
C LEU A 19 -3.48 8.71 6.96
N SER A 20 -3.98 8.24 8.11
CA SER A 20 -3.58 6.97 8.73
C SER A 20 -3.94 5.79 7.85
N CYS A 21 -5.14 5.79 7.25
CA CYS A 21 -5.58 4.74 6.34
C CYS A 21 -4.71 4.70 5.07
N PHE A 22 -4.46 5.87 4.47
CA PHE A 22 -3.62 5.99 3.28
C PHE A 22 -2.16 5.61 3.55
N GLY A 23 -1.59 6.04 4.67
CA GLY A 23 -0.23 5.67 5.07
C GLY A 23 -0.09 4.15 5.28
N SER A 24 -1.03 3.55 6.01
CA SER A 24 -1.04 2.09 6.24
C SER A 24 -1.20 1.31 4.93
N TYR A 25 -2.03 1.81 4.02
CA TYR A 25 -2.22 1.26 2.69
C TYR A 25 -0.93 1.29 1.87
N LEU A 26 -0.22 2.43 1.86
CA LEU A 26 1.07 2.56 1.16
C LEU A 26 2.15 1.65 1.74
N ILE A 27 2.21 1.51 3.07
CA ILE A 27 3.14 0.59 3.73
C ILE A 27 2.85 -0.85 3.33
N ALA A 28 1.58 -1.28 3.42
CA ALA A 28 1.19 -2.63 3.03
C ALA A 28 1.50 -2.92 1.56
N LEU A 29 1.26 -1.94 0.68
CA LEU A 29 1.57 -2.04 -0.74
C LEU A 29 3.08 -2.13 -0.98
N GLY A 30 3.88 -1.31 -0.31
CA GLY A 30 5.35 -1.35 -0.37
C GLY A 30 5.92 -2.68 0.11
N VAL A 31 5.42 -3.21 1.24
CA VAL A 31 5.83 -4.53 1.76
C VAL A 31 5.47 -5.64 0.78
N CYS A 32 4.25 -5.63 0.23
CA CYS A 32 3.82 -6.63 -0.74
C CYS A 32 4.67 -6.58 -2.02
N TRP A 33 4.98 -5.37 -2.50
CA TRP A 33 5.85 -5.16 -3.65
C TRP A 33 7.30 -5.61 -3.39
N MET A 34 7.86 -5.32 -2.21
CA MET A 34 9.18 -5.83 -1.81
C MET A 34 9.18 -7.35 -1.75
N VAL A 35 8.19 -7.96 -1.10
CA VAL A 35 8.05 -9.43 -1.04
C VAL A 35 8.01 -9.99 -2.45
N GLN A 36 7.23 -9.41 -3.36
CA GLN A 36 7.22 -9.82 -4.76
C GLN A 36 8.63 -9.73 -5.36
N ILE A 37 9.37 -8.63 -5.23
CA ILE A 37 10.74 -8.54 -5.77
C ILE A 37 11.68 -9.61 -5.20
N PHE A 38 11.61 -9.90 -3.89
CA PHE A 38 12.53 -10.83 -3.22
C PHE A 38 12.15 -12.31 -3.35
N THR A 39 10.86 -12.65 -3.37
CA THR A 39 10.39 -14.04 -3.55
C THR A 39 10.21 -14.40 -5.01
N ILE A 40 9.69 -13.46 -5.81
CA ILE A 40 9.55 -13.59 -7.25
C ILE A 40 10.87 -13.09 -7.86
N GLY A 41 11.94 -13.84 -7.65
CA GLY A 41 13.08 -13.87 -8.54
C GLY A 41 12.72 -14.38 -9.96
N LEU A 42 11.47 -14.22 -10.45
CA LEU A 42 11.01 -14.65 -11.78
C LEU A 42 11.30 -13.63 -12.91
N ILE A 43 11.87 -12.46 -12.60
CA ILE A 43 12.22 -11.46 -13.62
C ILE A 43 13.45 -11.82 -14.49
N PRO A 44 14.31 -12.83 -14.24
CA PRO A 44 15.24 -13.27 -15.28
C PRO A 44 14.53 -13.65 -16.59
N LEU A 45 13.23 -14.01 -16.52
CA LEU A 45 12.41 -14.33 -17.70
C LEU A 45 11.77 -13.10 -18.39
N VAL A 46 11.63 -11.95 -17.72
CA VAL A 46 10.98 -10.72 -18.23
C VAL A 46 12.02 -9.62 -18.50
N GLN A 47 13.22 -10.02 -18.92
CA GLN A 47 14.35 -9.10 -19.06
C GLN A 47 14.30 -8.13 -20.26
N ARG A 48 13.22 -8.07 -21.07
CA ARG A 48 13.30 -7.39 -22.38
C ARG A 48 12.33 -6.25 -22.69
N PRO A 49 11.12 -6.12 -22.11
CA PRO A 49 10.29 -4.98 -22.45
C PRO A 49 10.33 -3.87 -21.37
N LYS A 50 10.88 -2.72 -21.74
CA LYS A 50 10.77 -1.45 -21.01
C LYS A 50 9.70 -0.60 -21.69
N VAL A 51 8.79 -0.01 -20.92
CA VAL A 51 7.80 0.97 -21.40
C VAL A 51 8.12 2.29 -20.71
N LEU A 52 8.37 3.35 -21.50
CA LEU A 52 8.74 4.68 -20.99
C LEU A 52 9.99 4.68 -20.08
N GLY A 53 10.94 3.76 -20.33
CA GLY A 53 12.16 3.62 -19.51
C GLY A 53 11.97 2.83 -18.20
N LEU A 54 10.73 2.52 -17.83
CA LEU A 54 10.41 1.68 -16.68
C LEU A 54 10.17 0.23 -17.12
N PRO A 55 10.63 -0.75 -16.35
CA PRO A 55 10.43 -2.15 -16.71
C PRO A 55 8.97 -2.55 -16.50
N ILE A 56 8.38 -3.31 -17.43
CA ILE A 56 6.95 -3.69 -17.36
C ILE A 56 6.59 -4.44 -16.07
N TYR A 57 7.53 -5.23 -15.51
CA TYR A 57 7.30 -5.93 -14.25
C TYR A 57 6.97 -4.97 -13.10
N PHE A 58 7.41 -3.71 -13.14
CA PHE A 58 7.08 -2.70 -12.15
C PHE A 58 5.57 -2.46 -12.10
N PHE A 59 4.95 -2.25 -13.26
CA PHE A 59 3.50 -2.01 -13.34
C PHE A 59 2.70 -3.27 -12.97
N VAL A 60 3.14 -4.43 -13.42
CA VAL A 60 2.47 -5.70 -13.11
C VAL A 60 2.54 -6.02 -11.60
N SER A 61 3.72 -5.90 -11.00
CA SER A 61 3.91 -6.09 -9.55
C SER A 61 3.08 -5.09 -8.75
N LEU A 62 3.07 -3.81 -9.15
CA LEU A 62 2.25 -2.79 -8.50
C LEU A 62 0.76 -3.12 -8.53
N ILE A 63 0.24 -3.56 -9.68
CA ILE A 63 -1.17 -3.95 -9.83
C ILE A 63 -1.48 -5.16 -8.95
N ILE A 64 -0.63 -6.20 -8.97
CA ILE A 64 -0.84 -7.40 -8.13
C ILE A 64 -0.80 -7.02 -6.64
N ALA A 65 0.17 -6.20 -6.22
CA ALA A 65 0.28 -5.72 -4.85
C ALA A 65 -0.97 -4.93 -4.44
N HIS A 66 -1.49 -4.05 -5.31
CA HIS A 66 -2.76 -3.35 -5.09
C HIS A 66 -3.93 -4.32 -4.86
N PHE A 67 -4.08 -5.33 -5.72
CA PHE A 67 -5.14 -6.33 -5.58
C PHE A 67 -5.03 -7.15 -4.29
N ILE A 68 -3.81 -7.52 -3.90
CA ILE A 68 -3.56 -8.27 -2.66
C ILE A 68 -3.92 -7.41 -1.45
N VAL A 69 -3.42 -6.17 -1.38
CA VAL A 69 -3.70 -5.27 -0.27
C VAL A 69 -5.20 -5.01 -0.16
N ARG A 70 -5.87 -4.71 -1.27
CA ARG A 70 -7.32 -4.46 -1.28
C ARG A 70 -8.14 -5.67 -0.83
N LYS A 71 -7.70 -6.89 -1.16
CA LYS A 71 -8.46 -8.12 -0.85
C LYS A 71 -8.18 -8.68 0.54
N TYR A 72 -6.94 -8.56 1.01
CA TYR A 72 -6.47 -9.28 2.21
C TYR A 72 -6.08 -8.37 3.39
N VAL A 73 -5.82 -7.08 3.15
CA VAL A 73 -5.43 -6.15 4.22
C VAL A 73 -6.64 -5.33 4.63
N LYS A 74 -7.20 -5.63 5.80
CA LYS A 74 -8.16 -4.75 6.47
C LYS A 74 -7.39 -3.68 7.24
N ILE A 75 -7.51 -2.43 6.80
CA ILE A 75 -6.87 -1.29 7.45
C ILE A 75 -7.85 -0.75 8.47
N ASN A 76 -7.61 -1.06 9.74
CA ASN A 76 -8.36 -0.48 10.85
C ASN A 76 -7.60 0.76 11.34
N SER A 77 -8.29 1.89 11.45
CA SER A 77 -7.70 3.15 11.89
C SER A 77 -8.14 3.47 13.31
N PRO A 78 -7.24 3.92 14.20
CA PRO A 78 -7.59 4.30 15.57
C PRO A 78 -8.48 5.56 15.66
N TYR A 79 -8.72 6.23 14.53
CA TYR A 79 -9.53 7.43 14.42
C TYR A 79 -10.96 7.17 13.90
N GLU A 80 -11.33 5.92 13.71
CA GLU A 80 -12.70 5.49 13.39
C GLU A 80 -13.69 5.80 14.54
#